data_AF-A0A068YK64-F1
#
_entry.id   AF-A0A068YK64-F1
#
_cell.length_a   1.000
_cell.length_b   1.000
_cell.length_c   1.000
_cell.angle_alpha   90.00
_cell.angle_beta   90.00
_cell.angle_gamma   90.00
#
_symmetry.space_group_name_H-M   'P 1'
#
loop_
_entity.id
_entity.type
_entity.pdbx_description
1 polymer ?
#
loop_
_entity_poly.entity_id
_entity_poly.type
_entity_poly.pdbx_seq_one_letter_code
_entity_poly.pdbx_strand_id
1 'polypeptide(L)'
;MALPLAIFLGFRNSVAYDRYWEGRKLWGELVLRCHSLSRQCQSFIQPDSDMPAQMPEVLAARLRLVYRTIAFVQALRLQLRDQTDYSEIRRWVPQAEWSLLQAASNKHDRLVLEWARNWGSASAWAGLTPA
;
A
#
# COMPACT_ATOMS: atom_id res chain seq x y z
N MET A 1 40.28 30.85 5.42
CA MET A 1 39.57 29.82 4.62
C MET A 1 38.46 29.08 5.38
N ALA A 2 38.29 29.22 6.70
CA ALA A 2 37.27 28.46 7.46
C ALA A 2 35.82 29.00 7.33
N LEU A 3 35.65 30.31 7.09
CA LEU A 3 34.32 30.95 7.03
C LEU A 3 33.45 30.47 5.85
N PRO A 4 33.96 30.39 4.60
CA PRO A 4 33.15 29.88 3.48
C PRO A 4 32.75 28.43 3.67
N LEU A 5 33.63 27.60 4.22
CA LEU A 5 33.36 26.19 4.49
C LEU A 5 32.22 26.01 5.50
N ALA A 6 32.20 26.81 6.56
CA ALA A 6 31.14 26.80 7.56
C ALA A 6 29.78 27.18 6.96
N ILE A 7 29.75 28.18 6.08
CA ILE A 7 28.52 28.62 5.38
C ILE A 7 27.98 27.52 4.47
N PHE A 8 28.83 26.93 3.63
CA PHE A 8 28.43 25.83 2.73
C PHE A 8 27.95 24.60 3.52
N LEU A 9 28.59 24.30 4.65
CA LEU A 9 28.16 23.21 5.51
C LEU A 9 26.77 23.47 6.12
N GLY A 10 26.51 24.71 6.55
CA GLY A 10 25.18 25.14 7.03
C GLY A 10 24.09 24.90 5.99
N PHE A 11 24.28 25.38 4.76
CA PHE A 11 23.33 25.17 3.67
C PHE A 11 23.13 23.67 3.35
N ARG A 12 24.23 22.91 3.28
CA ARG A 12 24.15 21.46 3.03
C ARG A 12 23.36 20.74 4.12
N ASN A 13 23.56 21.11 5.38
CA ASN A 13 22.87 20.48 6.50
C ASN A 13 21.38 20.80 6.49
N SER A 14 21.00 22.06 6.21
CA SER A 14 19.60 22.45 6.08
C SER A 14 18.89 21.65 4.98
N VAL A 15 19.47 21.59 3.77
CA VAL A 15 18.88 20.84 2.65
C VAL A 15 18.80 19.33 2.93
N ALA A 16 19.84 18.75 3.55
CA ALA A 16 19.84 17.35 3.93
C ALA A 16 18.76 17.04 4.99
N TYR A 17 18.61 17.93 5.97
CA TYR A 17 17.58 17.82 7.00
C TYR A 17 16.17 17.92 6.41
N ASP A 18 15.93 18.88 5.52
CA ASP A 18 14.63 19.05 4.85
C ASP A 18 14.23 17.79 4.06
N ARG A 19 15.18 17.20 3.31
CA ARG A 19 14.95 15.95 2.57
C ARG A 19 14.68 14.75 3.49
N TYR A 20 15.40 14.65 4.61
CA TYR A 20 15.13 13.61 5.61
C TYR A 20 13.72 13.78 6.21
N TRP A 21 13.35 15.02 6.55
CA TRP A 21 12.06 15.35 7.13
C TRP A 21 10.90 15.12 6.16
N GLU A 22 11.08 15.44 4.88
CA GLU A 22 10.13 15.14 3.81
C GLU A 22 9.87 13.63 3.71
N GLY A 23 10.93 12.82 3.67
CA GLY A 23 10.78 11.35 3.67
C GLY A 23 10.01 10.84 4.89
N ARG A 24 10.26 11.40 6.07
CA ARG A 24 9.54 11.05 7.31
C ARG A 24 8.05 11.42 7.24
N LYS A 25 7.71 12.56 6.65
CA LYS A 25 6.32 13.00 6.42
C LYS A 25 5.59 12.05 5.48
N LEU A 26 6.18 11.74 4.32
CA LEU A 26 5.59 10.84 3.33
C LEU A 26 5.33 9.44 3.91
N TRP A 27 6.28 8.90 4.68
CA TRP A 27 6.07 7.63 5.40
C TRP A 27 4.97 7.72 6.46
N GLY A 28 4.84 8.84 7.16
CA GLY A 28 3.76 9.07 8.13
C GLY A 28 2.39 9.15 7.47
N GLU A 29 2.30 9.86 6.34
CA GLU A 29 1.09 9.95 5.53
C GLU A 29 0.68 8.58 4.99
N LEU A 30 1.63 7.78 4.51
CA LEU A 30 1.38 6.43 4.04
C LEU A 30 0.75 5.55 5.14
N VAL A 31 1.28 5.59 6.37
CA VAL A 31 0.71 4.85 7.51
C VAL A 31 -0.72 5.30 7.78
N LEU A 32 -0.96 6.62 7.84
CA LEU A 32 -2.30 7.17 8.06
C LEU A 32 -3.29 6.71 6.98
N ARG A 33 -2.87 6.70 5.71
CA ARG A 33 -3.68 6.22 4.59
C ARG A 33 -3.99 4.73 4.70
N CYS A 34 -3.03 3.89 5.11
CA CYS A 34 -3.25 2.46 5.34
C CYS A 34 -4.30 2.22 6.44
N HIS A 35 -4.25 2.98 7.55
CA HIS A 35 -5.26 2.90 8.60
C HIS A 35 -6.64 3.34 8.11
N SER A 36 -6.71 4.44 7.35
CA SER A 36 -7.97 4.92 6.77
C SER A 36 -8.57 3.88 5.83
N LEU A 37 -7.75 3.30 4.96
CA LEU A 37 -8.16 2.24 4.05
C LEU A 37 -8.70 1.02 4.81
N SER A 38 -8.00 0.57 5.86
CA SER A 38 -8.46 -0.56 6.67
C SER A 38 -9.82 -0.29 7.31
N ARG A 39 -10.06 0.93 7.81
CA ARG A 39 -11.37 1.32 8.36
C ARG A 39 -12.44 1.33 7.28
N GLN A 40 -12.17 1.93 6.12
CA GLN A 40 -13.09 1.96 4.99
C GLN A 40 -13.46 0.55 4.50
N CYS A 41 -12.49 -0.37 4.45
CA CYS A 41 -12.77 -1.77 4.09
C CYS A 41 -13.73 -2.44 5.08
N GLN A 42 -13.61 -2.14 6.38
CA GLN A 42 -14.52 -2.69 7.40
C GLN A 42 -15.91 -2.04 7.33
N SER A 43 -15.99 -0.74 7.01
CA SER A 43 -17.24 0.00 6.92
C SER A 43 -18.03 -0.28 5.64
N PHE A 44 -17.36 -0.36 4.48
CA PHE A 44 -18.04 -0.50 3.18
C PHE A 44 -18.26 -1.94 2.73
N ILE A 45 -17.40 -2.87 3.14
CA ILE A 45 -17.54 -4.28 2.75
C ILE A 45 -18.30 -4.98 3.87
N GLN A 46 -19.61 -4.79 3.95
CA GLN A 46 -20.47 -5.45 4.94
C GLN A 46 -21.28 -6.57 4.29
N PRO A 47 -21.55 -7.67 5.02
CA PRO A 47 -22.52 -8.64 4.55
C PRO A 47 -23.90 -7.98 4.50
N ASP A 48 -24.69 -8.36 3.52
CA ASP A 48 -26.11 -8.00 3.51
C ASP A 48 -26.78 -8.61 4.75
N SER A 49 -27.56 -7.80 5.48
CA SER A 49 -28.26 -8.23 6.70
C SER A 49 -29.22 -9.39 6.43
N ASP A 50 -29.72 -9.49 5.20
CA ASP A 50 -30.67 -10.53 4.79
C ASP A 50 -29.96 -11.79 4.25
N MET A 51 -28.63 -11.77 4.07
CA MET A 51 -27.86 -12.90 3.57
C MET A 51 -26.63 -13.23 4.45
N PRO A 52 -26.84 -13.80 5.64
CA PRO A 52 -25.76 -14.17 6.56
C PRO A 52 -24.77 -15.20 5.98
N ALA A 53 -25.17 -15.96 4.95
CA ALA A 53 -24.30 -16.89 4.24
C ALA A 53 -23.11 -16.22 3.51
N GLN A 54 -23.17 -14.91 3.23
CA GLN A 54 -22.09 -14.16 2.57
C GLN A 54 -20.95 -13.76 3.52
N MET A 55 -21.14 -13.90 4.83
CA MET A 55 -20.18 -13.47 5.86
C MET A 55 -18.74 -14.01 5.64
N PRO A 56 -18.52 -15.29 5.28
CA PRO A 56 -17.18 -15.81 5.01
C PRO A 56 -16.49 -15.16 3.81
N GLU A 57 -17.24 -14.88 2.73
CA GLU A 57 -16.73 -14.25 1.52
C GLU A 57 -16.36 -12.78 1.75
N VAL A 58 -17.20 -12.06 2.49
CA VAL A 58 -16.95 -10.68 2.92
C VAL A 58 -15.69 -10.61 3.78
N LEU A 59 -15.54 -11.53 4.74
CA LEU A 59 -14.33 -11.59 5.56
C LEU A 59 -13.09 -11.89 4.73
N ALA A 60 -13.17 -12.82 3.78
CA ALA A 60 -12.08 -13.13 2.87
C ALA A 60 -11.72 -11.92 1.98
N ALA A 61 -12.69 -11.15 1.51
CA ALA A 61 -12.45 -9.91 0.77
C ALA A 61 -11.72 -8.86 1.62
N ARG A 62 -12.16 -8.64 2.86
CA ARG A 62 -11.50 -7.72 3.82
C ARG A 62 -10.04 -8.14 4.08
N LEU A 63 -9.81 -9.43 4.39
CA LEU A 63 -8.47 -9.94 4.65
C LEU A 63 -7.55 -9.80 3.44
N ARG A 64 -8.03 -10.10 2.23
CA ARG A 64 -7.25 -9.92 1.00
C ARG A 64 -6.78 -8.47 0.82
N LEU A 65 -7.64 -7.49 1.10
CA LEU A 65 -7.28 -6.07 0.98
C LEU A 65 -6.24 -5.64 2.02
N VAL A 66 -6.39 -6.09 3.26
CA VAL A 66 -5.42 -5.80 4.32
C VAL A 66 -4.06 -6.42 3.99
N TYR A 67 -4.03 -7.70 3.59
CA TYR A 67 -2.80 -8.39 3.22
C TYR A 67 -2.10 -7.74 2.02
N ARG A 68 -2.86 -7.30 0.99
CA ARG A 68 -2.29 -6.54 -0.13
C ARG A 68 -1.72 -5.20 0.30
N THR A 69 -2.36 -4.50 1.22
CA THR A 69 -1.84 -3.23 1.77
C THR A 69 -0.51 -3.47 2.49
N ILE A 70 -0.40 -4.54 3.28
CA ILE A 70 0.85 -4.95 3.92
C ILE A 70 1.92 -5.28 2.87
N ALA A 71 1.55 -6.06 1.85
CA ALA A 71 2.45 -6.42 0.76
C ALA A 71 2.97 -5.20 -0.01
N PHE A 72 2.10 -4.20 -0.25
CA PHE A 72 2.45 -2.94 -0.91
C PHE A 72 3.51 -2.18 -0.12
N VAL A 73 3.28 -1.96 1.18
CA VAL A 73 4.21 -1.25 2.06
C VAL A 73 5.58 -1.93 2.07
N GLN A 74 5.59 -3.25 2.03
CA GLN A 74 6.82 -4.04 2.09
C GLN A 74 7.55 -4.04 0.75
N ALA A 75 6.82 -4.08 -0.36
CA ALA A 75 7.40 -3.94 -1.69
C ALA A 75 8.04 -2.55 -1.88
N LEU A 76 7.37 -1.51 -1.38
CA LEU A 76 7.89 -0.15 -1.36
C LEU A 76 9.15 -0.03 -0.48
N ARG A 77 9.13 -0.63 0.71
CA ARG A 77 10.31 -0.67 1.61
C ARG A 77 11.52 -1.32 0.94
N LEU A 78 11.33 -2.47 0.28
CA LEU A 78 12.40 -3.18 -0.40
C LEU A 78 12.96 -2.37 -1.57
N GLN A 79 12.09 -1.76 -2.37
CA GLN A 79 12.51 -0.92 -3.49
C GLN A 79 13.30 0.31 -3.01
N LEU A 80 12.84 1.01 -1.97
CA LEU A 80 13.56 2.17 -1.40
C LEU A 80 14.92 1.80 -0.79
N ARG A 81 15.19 0.51 -0.59
CA ARG A 81 16.46 -0.05 -0.10
C ARG A 81 17.26 -0.76 -1.19
N ASP A 82 16.83 -0.67 -2.45
CA ASP A 82 17.43 -1.37 -3.59
C ASP A 82 17.57 -2.89 -3.38
N GLN A 83 16.60 -3.50 -2.67
CA GLN A 83 16.57 -4.94 -2.42
C GLN A 83 15.74 -5.67 -3.49
N THR A 84 16.35 -6.69 -4.10
CA THR A 84 15.73 -7.47 -5.18
C THR A 84 15.09 -8.77 -4.71
N ASP A 85 15.32 -9.19 -3.46
CA ASP A 85 14.68 -10.36 -2.89
C ASP A 85 13.33 -9.98 -2.26
N TYR A 86 12.26 -10.32 -2.98
CA TYR A 86 10.88 -10.09 -2.53
C TYR A 86 10.27 -11.31 -1.83
N SER A 87 11.05 -12.37 -1.58
CA SER A 87 10.56 -13.63 -0.99
C SER A 87 9.82 -13.45 0.33
N GLU A 88 10.23 -12.47 1.15
CA GLU A 88 9.60 -12.11 2.42
C GLU A 88 8.15 -11.61 2.30
N ILE A 89 7.75 -11.14 1.11
CA ILE A 89 6.39 -10.63 0.85
C ILE A 89 5.44 -11.76 0.47
N ARG A 90 5.96 -12.92 0.02
CA ARG A 90 5.15 -14.05 -0.45
C ARG A 90 4.06 -14.47 0.52
N ARG A 91 4.30 -14.36 1.84
CA ARG A 91 3.32 -14.68 2.90
C ARG A 91 2.09 -13.75 2.94
N TRP A 92 2.18 -12.56 2.35
CA TRP A 92 1.11 -11.55 2.36
C TRP A 92 0.45 -11.38 0.98
N VAL A 93 0.91 -12.10 -0.03
CA VAL A 93 0.32 -12.06 -1.37
C VAL A 93 -0.43 -13.37 -1.59
N PRO A 94 -1.67 -13.33 -2.10
CA PRO A 94 -2.35 -14.54 -2.55
C PRO A 94 -1.47 -15.33 -3.52
N GLN A 95 -1.34 -16.65 -3.31
CA GLN A 95 -0.39 -17.47 -4.07
C GLN A 95 -0.65 -17.43 -5.60
N ALA A 96 -1.90 -17.18 -6.01
CA ALA A 96 -2.29 -16.99 -7.42
C ALA A 96 -1.72 -15.71 -8.06
N GLU A 97 -1.47 -14.67 -7.26
CA GLU A 97 -0.96 -13.37 -7.72
C GLU A 97 0.58 -13.31 -7.70
N TRP A 98 1.23 -14.23 -6.99
CA TRP A 98 2.67 -14.22 -6.80
C TRP A 98 3.47 -14.26 -8.12
N SER A 99 3.05 -15.09 -9.08
CA SER A 99 3.69 -15.19 -10.40
C SER A 99 3.57 -13.89 -11.20
N LEU A 100 2.39 -13.26 -11.19
CA LEU A 100 2.14 -11.96 -11.84
C LEU A 100 3.00 -10.85 -11.23
N LEU A 101 3.20 -10.91 -9.91
CA LEU A 101 3.99 -9.94 -9.16
C LEU A 101 5.50 -10.09 -9.46
N GLN A 102 5.99 -11.32 -9.62
CA GLN A 102 7.38 -11.56 -10.03
C GLN A 102 7.68 -11.03 -11.44
N ALA A 103 6.72 -11.17 -12.36
CA ALA A 103 6.85 -10.70 -13.74
C ALA A 103 6.80 -9.16 -13.87
N ALA A 104 6.31 -8.45 -12.87
CA ALA A 104 6.17 -7.00 -12.92
C ALA A 104 7.52 -6.28 -12.72
N SER A 105 7.81 -5.32 -13.59
CA SER A 105 8.96 -4.41 -13.45
C SER A 105 8.83 -3.56 -12.18
N ASN A 106 7.62 -3.09 -11.88
CA ASN A 106 7.31 -2.37 -10.66
C ASN A 106 6.30 -3.15 -9.79
N LYS A 107 6.81 -3.77 -8.73
CA LYS A 107 6.07 -4.70 -7.88
C LYS A 107 5.04 -4.03 -6.96
N HIS A 108 5.37 -2.85 -6.41
CA HIS A 108 4.43 -2.14 -5.55
C HIS A 108 3.26 -1.57 -6.36
N ASP A 109 3.53 -1.03 -7.55
CA ASP A 109 2.50 -0.48 -8.42
C ASP A 109 1.56 -1.58 -8.94
N ARG A 110 2.13 -2.77 -9.26
CA ARG A 110 1.32 -3.92 -9.66
C ARG A 110 0.30 -4.33 -8.60
N LEU A 111 0.67 -4.30 -7.32
CA LEU A 111 -0.24 -4.62 -6.21
C LEU A 111 -1.43 -3.65 -6.13
N VAL A 112 -1.19 -2.36 -6.41
CA VAL A 112 -2.26 -1.34 -6.46
C VAL A 112 -3.16 -1.56 -7.68
N LEU A 113 -2.59 -1.91 -8.83
CA LEU A 113 -3.37 -2.21 -10.04
C LEU A 113 -4.26 -3.45 -9.89
N GLU A 114 -3.79 -4.51 -9.23
CA GLU A 114 -4.63 -5.69 -8.93
C GLU A 114 -5.75 -5.37 -7.94
N TRP A 115 -5.50 -4.42 -7.04
CA TRP A 115 -6.55 -3.92 -6.17
C TRP A 115 -7.62 -3.16 -6.96
N ALA A 116 -7.23 -2.21 -7.83
CA ALA A 116 -8.16 -1.47 -8.67
C ALA A 116 -8.98 -2.38 -9.60
N ARG A 117 -8.36 -3.39 -10.22
CA ARG A 117 -9.06 -4.36 -11.07
C ARG A 117 -10.12 -5.15 -10.31
N ASN A 118 -9.78 -5.65 -9.13
CA ASN A 118 -10.71 -6.44 -8.33
C ASN A 118 -11.88 -5.60 -7.81
N TRP A 119 -11.65 -4.31 -7.54
CA TRP A 119 -12.73 -3.38 -7.25
C TRP A 119 -13.60 -3.08 -8.46
N GLY A 120 -13.03 -2.84 -9.64
CA GLY A 120 -13.80 -2.63 -10.88
C GLY A 120 -14.66 -3.83 -11.26
N SER A 121 -14.18 -5.06 -11.02
CA SER A 121 -14.99 -6.26 -11.22
C SER A 121 -16.05 -6.45 -10.14
N ALA A 122 -15.84 -5.97 -8.90
CA ALA A 122 -16.80 -6.08 -7.80
C ALA A 122 -17.89 -4.99 -7.84
N SER A 123 -17.56 -3.78 -8.30
CA SER A 123 -18.54 -2.71 -8.55
C SER A 123 -19.43 -3.00 -9.76
N ALA A 124 -19.05 -3.97 -10.60
CA ALA A 124 -19.96 -4.52 -11.62
C ALA A 124 -21.04 -5.42 -11.00
N TRP A 125 -20.86 -5.92 -9.77
CA TRP A 125 -21.84 -6.72 -9.03
C TRP A 125 -22.69 -5.89 -8.07
N ALA A 126 -22.10 -4.85 -7.47
CA ALA A 126 -22.83 -3.89 -6.64
C ALA A 126 -23.14 -2.64 -7.47
N GLY A 127 -24.36 -2.55 -8.00
CA GLY A 127 -24.92 -1.33 -8.54
C GLY A 127 -24.86 -0.21 -7.50
N LEU A 128 -23.74 0.50 -7.46
CA LEU A 128 -23.54 1.71 -6.68
C LEU A 128 -24.36 2.83 -7.35
N THR A 129 -25.67 2.77 -7.20
CA THR A 129 -26.49 3.98 -7.16
C THR A 129 -26.12 4.71 -5.86
N PRO A 130 -25.55 5.92 -5.93
CA PRO A 130 -25.55 6.79 -4.76
C PRO A 130 -27.02 7.15 -4.49
N ALA A 131 -27.47 6.93 -3.25
CA ALA A 131 -28.63 7.64 -2.74
C ALA A 131 -28.30 9.13 -2.61
#